data_AF-A0AAX6MSU3-F1
#
_entry.id   AF-A0AAX6MSU3-F1
#
_cell.length_a   1.000
_cell.length_b   1.000
_cell.length_c   1.000
_cell.angle_alpha   90.00
_cell.angle_beta   90.00
_cell.angle_gamma   90.00
#
_symmetry.space_group_name_H-M   'P 1'
#
loop_
_entity.id
_entity.type
_entity.pdbx_description
1 polymer ?
#
loop_
_entity_poly.entity_id
_entity_poly.type
_entity_poly.pdbx_seq_one_letter_code
_entity_poly.pdbx_strand_id
1 'polypeptide(L)'
;MSAGEPGSTPASSTANETAYKPRYIDIGINLADPIFRGQYHGTQRHPDDLSAVVSRAREVGCHKLIVTGSDFTSSRHALEVAKEYPGTVYTTAGIHPCSSAIFSTTHSHIDTNGHTMPCDPDPSKPISEDDEPDVERTTSIINELRDLIEQARSSSSGPSPLVAFGEFGLDYDRLHYCSKKIQLHSFAAQLDLVLSLKPQLPLFLHSRAAHADFVGLLKEKFGPRLEKLEHGAVVHSFTGTVEEMRELMDLGLYIGTNGCSFKTAENCAVVREIHLDRLMLETDGPWCEVRPSHEGWKYLIESPKPADIVDASTNASTEANSAETTGTSTPSEPTKQPPKGKQQQQQSKKQPKKKEPEVPERYKVVKKEKWVEGAMVKGRNEPCMIERVGKIVAGIKGVSLEEVCEAAWRNTTKVFPVDE
;
A
#
# COMPACT_ATOMS: atom_id res chain seq x y z
N MET A 1 76.64 -5.00 17.50
CA MET A 1 76.21 -4.57 16.15
C MET A 1 75.13 -5.52 15.69
N SER A 2 74.11 -4.96 15.02
CA SER A 2 73.01 -5.63 14.32
C SER A 2 71.91 -6.23 15.21
N ALA A 3 70.61 -6.06 14.97
CA ALA A 3 69.78 -5.10 14.24
C ALA A 3 68.35 -5.47 14.65
N GLY A 4 67.48 -4.48 14.85
CA GLY A 4 66.08 -4.71 15.23
C GLY A 4 65.27 -5.30 14.08
N GLU A 5 64.26 -6.12 14.42
CA GLU A 5 63.19 -6.48 13.52
C GLU A 5 61.89 -5.72 13.88
N PRO A 6 61.05 -5.36 12.88
CA PRO A 6 59.98 -4.39 13.05
C PRO A 6 58.67 -5.07 13.49
N GLY A 7 57.91 -4.36 14.32
CA GLY A 7 56.57 -4.76 14.73
C GLY A 7 55.62 -4.92 13.55
N SER A 8 55.01 -6.10 13.44
CA SER A 8 53.87 -6.34 12.57
C SER A 8 52.65 -5.62 13.16
N THR A 9 52.25 -4.52 12.54
CA THR A 9 50.91 -3.96 12.70
C THR A 9 49.91 -5.01 12.21
N PRO A 10 48.83 -5.33 12.95
CA PRO A 10 47.77 -6.12 12.36
C PRO A 10 47.19 -5.29 11.22
N ALA A 11 47.18 -5.85 10.02
CA ALA A 11 46.41 -5.31 8.92
C ALA A 11 44.98 -5.11 9.43
N SER A 12 44.54 -3.85 9.45
CA SER A 12 43.14 -3.49 9.62
C SER A 12 42.37 -4.28 8.57
N SER A 13 41.73 -5.37 9.01
CA SER A 13 40.73 -6.03 8.20
C SER A 13 39.62 -5.00 8.04
N THR A 14 39.58 -4.36 6.88
CA THR A 14 38.38 -3.68 6.41
C THR A 14 37.28 -4.73 6.44
N ALA A 15 36.49 -4.72 7.51
CA ALA A 15 35.26 -5.47 7.56
C ALA A 15 34.47 -4.97 6.33
N ASN A 16 34.35 -5.83 5.32
CA ASN A 16 33.28 -5.70 4.36
C ASN A 16 32.00 -5.77 5.21
N GLU A 17 31.45 -4.61 5.58
CA GLU A 17 30.06 -4.50 6.02
C GLU A 17 29.25 -5.17 4.92
N THR A 18 28.78 -6.39 5.19
CA THR A 18 27.87 -7.07 4.29
C THR A 18 26.64 -6.20 4.19
N ALA A 19 26.45 -5.55 3.04
CA ALA A 19 25.31 -4.67 2.80
C ALA A 19 24.01 -5.39 3.23
N TYR A 20 23.25 -4.76 4.13
CA TYR A 20 22.00 -5.29 4.63
C TYR A 20 21.09 -5.68 3.47
N LYS A 21 20.50 -6.88 3.55
CA LYS A 21 19.53 -7.38 2.57
C LYS A 21 18.13 -7.27 3.19
N PRO A 22 17.29 -6.35 2.70
CA PRO A 22 15.95 -6.18 3.23
C PRO A 22 15.13 -7.47 3.12
N ARG A 23 14.27 -7.69 4.12
CA ARG A 23 13.22 -8.70 4.09
C ARG A 23 11.87 -8.05 4.39
N TYR A 24 10.91 -8.31 3.52
CA TYR A 24 9.57 -7.74 3.61
C TYR A 24 8.52 -8.85 3.64
N ILE A 25 7.42 -8.55 4.33
CA ILE A 25 6.14 -9.22 4.17
C ILE A 25 5.18 -8.13 3.71
N ASP A 26 4.54 -8.34 2.56
CA ASP A 26 3.45 -7.49 2.12
C ASP A 26 2.15 -8.00 2.74
N ILE A 27 1.64 -7.31 3.76
CA ILE A 27 0.44 -7.76 4.48
C ILE A 27 -0.86 -7.56 3.69
N GLY A 28 -0.83 -6.81 2.59
CA GLY A 28 -2.02 -6.43 1.84
C GLY A 28 -1.69 -6.28 0.36
N ILE A 29 -1.95 -7.33 -0.41
CA ILE A 29 -1.81 -7.33 -1.87
C ILE A 29 -3.00 -8.03 -2.53
N ASN A 30 -3.57 -7.45 -3.58
CA ASN A 30 -4.76 -7.99 -4.24
C ASN A 30 -4.40 -8.89 -5.44
N LEU A 31 -3.49 -9.87 -5.29
CA LEU A 31 -3.03 -10.72 -6.40
C LEU A 31 -4.11 -11.58 -7.05
N ALA A 32 -5.25 -11.77 -6.37
CA ALA A 32 -6.43 -12.41 -6.92
C ALA A 32 -7.15 -11.54 -7.98
N ASP A 33 -6.81 -10.25 -8.10
CA ASP A 33 -7.37 -9.37 -9.12
C ASP A 33 -6.95 -9.83 -10.53
N PRO A 34 -7.90 -9.98 -11.47
CA PRO A 34 -7.62 -10.44 -12.83
C PRO A 34 -6.58 -9.62 -13.60
N ILE A 35 -6.30 -8.37 -13.20
CA ILE A 35 -5.29 -7.55 -13.88
C ILE A 35 -3.86 -8.07 -13.67
N PHE A 36 -3.60 -8.85 -12.62
CA PHE A 36 -2.31 -9.54 -12.44
C PHE A 36 -2.17 -10.77 -13.34
N ARG A 37 -3.28 -11.21 -13.96
CA ARG A 37 -3.31 -12.19 -15.05
C ARG A 37 -3.56 -11.54 -16.41
N GLY A 38 -3.39 -10.22 -16.51
CA GLY A 38 -3.52 -9.45 -17.75
C GLY A 38 -4.93 -9.21 -18.26
N GLN A 39 -5.96 -9.49 -17.45
CA GLN A 39 -7.35 -9.26 -17.78
C GLN A 39 -7.84 -7.93 -17.19
N TYR A 40 -8.23 -6.98 -18.03
CA TYR A 40 -8.72 -5.67 -17.64
C TYR A 40 -10.15 -5.48 -18.12
N HIS A 41 -11.09 -5.28 -17.20
CA HIS A 41 -12.53 -5.14 -17.50
C HIS A 41 -13.02 -6.27 -18.44
N GLY A 42 -12.69 -7.52 -18.11
CA GLY A 42 -13.06 -8.71 -18.89
C GLY A 42 -12.30 -8.90 -20.21
N THR A 43 -11.35 -8.03 -20.56
CA THR A 43 -10.56 -8.15 -21.80
C THR A 43 -9.11 -8.54 -21.50
N GLN A 44 -8.60 -9.60 -22.12
CA GLN A 44 -7.17 -9.95 -22.08
C GLN A 44 -6.36 -8.88 -22.83
N ARG A 45 -5.44 -8.20 -22.15
CA ARG A 45 -4.59 -7.13 -22.72
C ARG A 45 -3.14 -7.53 -22.90
N HIS A 46 -2.65 -8.46 -22.09
CA HIS A 46 -1.34 -9.09 -22.22
C HIS A 46 -1.40 -10.51 -21.63
N PRO A 47 -0.45 -11.41 -21.89
CA PRO A 47 -0.40 -12.73 -21.26
C PRO A 47 -0.40 -12.65 -19.73
N ASP A 48 -0.81 -13.72 -19.07
CA ASP A 48 -0.70 -13.86 -17.61
C ASP A 48 0.78 -13.67 -17.18
N ASP A 49 1.02 -12.74 -16.27
CA ASP A 49 2.35 -12.40 -15.76
C ASP A 49 2.46 -12.48 -14.23
N LEU A 50 1.52 -13.16 -13.56
CA LEU A 50 1.49 -13.27 -12.10
C LEU A 50 2.78 -13.87 -11.53
N SER A 51 3.34 -14.89 -12.19
CA SER A 51 4.61 -15.51 -11.77
C SER A 51 5.79 -14.54 -11.84
N ALA A 52 5.80 -13.64 -12.82
CA ALA A 52 6.80 -12.58 -12.95
C ALA A 52 6.59 -11.49 -11.88
N VAL A 53 5.35 -11.16 -11.52
CA VAL A 53 5.02 -10.24 -10.41
C VAL A 53 5.56 -10.79 -9.09
N VAL A 54 5.30 -12.06 -8.78
CA VAL A 54 5.82 -12.73 -7.57
C VAL A 54 7.35 -12.82 -7.59
N SER A 55 7.96 -13.09 -8.75
CA SER A 55 9.42 -13.14 -8.89
C SER A 55 10.06 -11.78 -8.59
N ARG A 56 9.52 -10.68 -9.14
CA ARG A 56 9.98 -9.32 -8.85
C ARG A 56 9.83 -8.96 -7.37
N ALA A 57 8.78 -9.44 -6.70
CA ALA A 57 8.61 -9.26 -5.26
C ALA A 57 9.78 -9.89 -4.48
N ARG A 58 10.13 -11.14 -4.81
CA ARG A 58 11.23 -11.87 -4.17
C ARG A 58 12.58 -11.22 -4.44
N GLU A 59 12.80 -10.68 -5.64
CA GLU A 59 14.05 -9.97 -6.00
C GLU A 59 14.31 -8.72 -5.16
N VAL A 60 13.27 -8.06 -4.65
CA VAL A 60 13.41 -6.92 -3.72
C VAL A 60 13.48 -7.34 -2.25
N GLY A 61 13.41 -8.64 -1.97
CA GLY A 61 13.38 -9.18 -0.60
C GLY A 61 11.98 -9.31 -0.01
N CYS A 62 10.91 -9.18 -0.79
CA CYS A 62 9.56 -9.49 -0.33
C CYS A 62 9.33 -11.01 -0.38
N HIS A 63 9.43 -11.64 0.79
CA HIS A 63 9.42 -13.10 0.90
C HIS A 63 8.02 -13.67 1.08
N LYS A 64 7.12 -12.92 1.75
CA LYS A 64 5.75 -13.34 2.02
C LYS A 64 4.75 -12.30 1.52
N LEU A 65 3.63 -12.79 1.02
CA LEU A 65 2.55 -12.01 0.43
C LEU A 65 1.23 -12.47 1.05
N ILE A 66 0.49 -11.58 1.70
CA ILE A 66 -0.85 -11.89 2.22
C ILE A 66 -1.87 -11.32 1.21
N VAL A 67 -2.52 -12.23 0.48
CA VAL A 67 -3.50 -11.89 -0.53
C VAL A 67 -4.87 -11.66 0.09
N THR A 68 -5.40 -10.46 -0.12
CA THR A 68 -6.65 -10.02 0.51
C THR A 68 -7.87 -10.70 -0.12
N GLY A 69 -8.67 -11.37 0.70
CA GLY A 69 -10.04 -11.79 0.36
C GLY A 69 -11.04 -10.79 0.92
N SER A 70 -11.87 -10.18 0.08
CA SER A 70 -12.81 -9.10 0.45
C SER A 70 -14.29 -9.47 0.24
N ASP A 71 -14.55 -10.62 -0.38
CA ASP A 71 -15.82 -11.29 -0.49
C ASP A 71 -15.59 -12.80 -0.70
N PHE A 72 -16.65 -13.60 -0.85
CA PHE A 72 -16.51 -15.03 -1.03
C PHE A 72 -15.71 -15.42 -2.28
N THR A 73 -15.86 -14.68 -3.37
CA THR A 73 -15.21 -14.99 -4.66
C THR A 73 -13.73 -14.67 -4.62
N SER A 74 -13.39 -13.46 -4.18
CA SER A 74 -12.00 -13.04 -3.97
C SER A 74 -11.30 -13.88 -2.91
N SER A 75 -11.98 -14.28 -1.82
CA SER A 75 -11.41 -15.19 -0.81
C SER A 75 -11.08 -16.56 -1.42
N ARG A 76 -11.97 -17.13 -2.25
CA ARG A 76 -11.69 -18.39 -2.97
C ARG A 76 -10.55 -18.23 -3.97
N HIS A 77 -10.53 -17.17 -4.75
CA HIS A 77 -9.44 -16.89 -5.68
C HIS A 77 -8.10 -16.68 -4.97
N ALA A 78 -8.07 -15.98 -3.85
CA ALA A 78 -6.88 -15.82 -3.02
C ALA A 78 -6.35 -17.18 -2.56
N LEU A 79 -7.23 -18.07 -2.09
CA LEU A 79 -6.86 -19.43 -1.71
C LEU A 79 -6.27 -20.23 -2.88
N GLU A 80 -6.79 -20.09 -4.09
CA GLU A 80 -6.19 -20.73 -5.28
C GLU A 80 -4.80 -20.15 -5.60
N VAL A 81 -4.62 -18.82 -5.53
CA VAL A 81 -3.28 -18.21 -5.71
C VAL A 81 -2.31 -18.71 -4.64
N ALA A 82 -2.74 -18.89 -3.40
CA ALA A 82 -1.88 -19.45 -2.35
C ALA A 82 -1.45 -20.90 -2.61
N LYS A 83 -2.31 -21.71 -3.24
CA LYS A 83 -1.94 -23.07 -3.67
C LYS A 83 -0.90 -23.08 -4.80
N GLU A 84 -0.88 -22.06 -5.65
CA GLU A 84 0.13 -21.90 -6.70
C GLU A 84 1.52 -21.55 -6.15
N TYR A 85 1.59 -20.87 -4.99
CA TYR A 85 2.83 -20.36 -4.39
C TYR A 85 2.98 -20.72 -2.90
N PRO A 86 3.02 -22.02 -2.54
CA PRO A 86 3.08 -22.47 -1.15
C PRO A 86 4.31 -21.91 -0.41
N GLY A 87 4.11 -21.47 0.83
CA GLY A 87 5.15 -20.87 1.68
C GLY A 87 5.60 -19.46 1.28
N THR A 88 5.02 -18.90 0.21
CA THR A 88 5.24 -17.51 -0.25
C THR A 88 3.95 -16.70 -0.16
N VAL A 89 2.84 -17.26 -0.63
CA VAL A 89 1.54 -16.59 -0.63
C VAL A 89 0.64 -17.19 0.45
N TYR A 90 0.06 -16.31 1.26
CA TYR A 90 -0.95 -16.56 2.27
C TYR A 90 -2.19 -15.71 1.94
N THR A 91 -3.27 -15.87 2.68
CA THR A 91 -4.54 -15.21 2.37
C THR A 91 -5.30 -14.76 3.61
N THR A 92 -6.26 -13.88 3.37
CA THR A 92 -7.33 -13.56 4.31
C THR A 92 -8.68 -14.06 3.76
N ALA A 93 -9.69 -14.16 4.62
CA ALA A 93 -11.09 -14.34 4.19
C ALA A 93 -12.05 -13.56 5.08
N GLY A 94 -12.96 -12.81 4.46
CA GLY A 94 -13.93 -11.93 5.12
C GLY A 94 -14.82 -11.23 4.09
N ILE A 95 -15.81 -10.47 4.58
CA ILE A 95 -16.66 -9.62 3.75
C ILE A 95 -16.37 -8.15 4.06
N HIS A 96 -15.82 -7.47 3.07
CA HIS A 96 -15.46 -6.05 3.11
C HIS A 96 -16.71 -5.16 3.16
N PRO A 97 -16.67 -3.96 3.80
CA PRO A 97 -17.81 -3.03 3.86
C PRO A 97 -18.49 -2.74 2.51
N CYS A 98 -17.75 -2.62 1.41
CA CYS A 98 -18.34 -2.43 0.07
C CYS A 98 -19.14 -3.64 -0.43
N SER A 99 -18.84 -4.84 0.07
CA SER A 99 -19.50 -6.10 -0.29
C SER A 99 -20.57 -6.49 0.72
N SER A 100 -20.74 -5.73 1.82
CA SER A 100 -21.70 -6.00 2.89
C SER A 100 -23.16 -5.83 2.49
N ALA A 101 -23.47 -5.29 1.30
CA ALA A 101 -24.84 -5.17 0.80
C ALA A 101 -25.57 -6.52 0.76
N ILE A 102 -24.84 -7.64 0.65
CA ILE A 102 -25.40 -9.00 0.75
C ILE A 102 -26.11 -9.29 2.07
N PHE A 103 -25.88 -8.50 3.14
CA PHE A 103 -26.56 -8.63 4.43
C PHE A 103 -27.91 -7.88 4.50
N SER A 104 -28.29 -7.11 3.47
CA SER A 104 -29.56 -6.37 3.45
C SER A 104 -30.73 -7.23 2.96
N THR A 105 -31.97 -6.81 3.24
CA THR A 105 -33.22 -7.46 2.81
C THR A 105 -33.51 -7.30 1.32
N THR A 106 -33.23 -6.14 0.76
CA THR A 106 -33.58 -5.72 -0.61
C THR A 106 -32.60 -6.23 -1.66
N HIS A 107 -31.41 -6.69 -1.26
CA HIS A 107 -30.41 -7.22 -2.19
C HIS A 107 -30.93 -8.50 -2.85
N SER A 108 -31.62 -8.33 -3.97
CA SER A 108 -32.19 -9.39 -4.78
C SER A 108 -31.23 -9.62 -5.94
N HIS A 109 -30.40 -10.66 -5.81
CA HIS A 109 -29.56 -11.21 -6.88
C HIS A 109 -28.77 -10.18 -7.71
N ILE A 110 -27.62 -9.72 -7.20
CA ILE A 110 -26.53 -9.28 -8.08
C ILE A 110 -25.54 -10.45 -8.17
N ASP A 111 -25.63 -11.14 -9.30
CA ASP A 111 -24.88 -12.31 -9.77
C ASP A 111 -24.78 -13.53 -8.83
N THR A 112 -25.29 -14.66 -9.33
CA THR A 112 -25.11 -16.03 -8.81
C THR A 112 -23.64 -16.47 -8.69
N ASN A 113 -22.68 -15.60 -9.03
CA ASN A 113 -21.25 -15.84 -8.93
C ASN A 113 -20.62 -15.15 -7.72
N GLY A 114 -21.37 -14.41 -6.89
CA GLY A 114 -20.84 -13.80 -5.66
C GLY A 114 -19.67 -12.82 -5.88
N HIS A 115 -19.60 -12.21 -7.07
CA HIS A 115 -18.54 -11.27 -7.44
C HIS A 115 -19.09 -9.86 -7.27
N THR A 116 -18.62 -9.15 -6.26
CA THR A 116 -18.77 -7.69 -6.20
C THR A 116 -17.66 -7.13 -7.08
N MET A 117 -17.96 -6.38 -8.15
CA MET A 117 -16.89 -5.78 -8.97
C MET A 117 -15.98 -4.92 -8.06
N PRO A 118 -14.64 -4.94 -8.22
CA PRO A 118 -13.77 -4.03 -7.49
C PRO A 118 -14.17 -2.59 -7.82
N CYS A 119 -14.80 -1.93 -6.85
CA CYS A 119 -15.11 -0.51 -6.82
C CYS A 119 -15.39 0.16 -8.19
N ASP A 120 -16.27 -0.40 -9.02
CA ASP A 120 -16.84 0.32 -10.16
C ASP A 120 -18.27 -0.16 -10.47
N PRO A 121 -19.27 0.51 -9.86
CA PRO A 121 -20.37 1.09 -10.63
C PRO A 121 -20.57 2.58 -10.30
N ASP A 122 -21.29 3.26 -11.19
CA ASP A 122 -21.59 4.70 -11.21
C ASP A 122 -21.75 5.33 -9.80
N PRO A 123 -20.84 6.22 -9.37
CA PRO A 123 -20.83 6.84 -8.03
C PRO A 123 -22.01 7.79 -7.77
N SER A 124 -22.89 7.99 -8.76
CA SER A 124 -23.97 8.97 -8.69
C SER A 124 -25.34 8.41 -8.27
N LYS A 125 -25.48 7.09 -8.07
CA LYS A 125 -26.74 6.51 -7.55
C LYS A 125 -26.65 6.26 -6.04
N PRO A 126 -27.44 6.97 -5.21
CA PRO A 126 -27.61 6.60 -3.82
C PRO A 126 -28.25 5.21 -3.73
N ILE A 127 -27.70 4.33 -2.91
CA ILE A 127 -28.47 3.17 -2.41
C ILE A 127 -29.55 3.71 -1.47
N SER A 128 -30.73 3.08 -1.47
CA SER A 128 -31.80 3.43 -0.56
C SER A 128 -31.33 3.26 0.90
N GLU A 129 -31.56 4.29 1.73
CA GLU A 129 -31.34 4.22 3.18
C GLU A 129 -32.36 3.30 3.89
N ASP A 130 -33.37 2.81 3.16
CA ASP A 130 -34.44 1.94 3.67
C ASP A 130 -34.01 0.47 3.75
N ASP A 131 -32.77 0.14 3.35
CA ASP A 131 -32.22 -1.20 3.43
C ASP A 131 -32.07 -1.65 4.91
N GLU A 132 -32.90 -2.61 5.31
CA GLU A 132 -32.83 -3.25 6.62
C GLU A 132 -31.94 -4.50 6.59
N PRO A 133 -31.20 -4.81 7.67
CA PRO A 133 -30.51 -6.09 7.83
C PRO A 133 -31.46 -7.28 7.75
N ASP A 134 -31.06 -8.32 7.02
CA ASP A 134 -31.79 -9.58 6.89
C ASP A 134 -31.18 -10.64 7.83
N VAL A 135 -31.91 -11.03 8.88
CA VAL A 135 -31.43 -11.95 9.93
C VAL A 135 -31.19 -13.37 9.40
N GLU A 136 -32.09 -13.88 8.54
CA GLU A 136 -31.96 -15.22 7.98
C GLU A 136 -30.77 -15.29 7.04
N ARG A 137 -30.64 -14.28 6.18
CA ARG A 137 -29.51 -14.14 5.26
C ARG A 137 -28.19 -13.95 5.98
N THR A 138 -28.17 -13.14 7.03
CA THR A 138 -26.99 -12.96 7.91
C THR A 138 -26.55 -14.30 8.47
N THR A 139 -27.49 -15.11 8.97
CA THR A 139 -27.19 -16.44 9.51
C THR A 139 -26.58 -17.34 8.44
N SER A 140 -27.14 -17.33 7.22
CA SER A 140 -26.60 -18.10 6.08
C SER A 140 -25.18 -17.65 5.69
N ILE A 141 -24.95 -16.34 5.56
CA ILE A 141 -23.64 -15.78 5.17
C ILE A 141 -22.58 -16.11 6.22
N ILE A 142 -22.91 -15.97 7.51
CA ILE A 142 -21.98 -16.27 8.60
C ILE A 142 -21.64 -17.77 8.65
N ASN A 143 -22.60 -18.65 8.36
CA ASN A 143 -22.33 -20.08 8.25
C ASN A 143 -21.46 -20.41 7.02
N GLU A 144 -21.73 -19.82 5.85
CA GLU A 144 -20.90 -20.02 4.66
C GLU A 144 -19.47 -19.52 4.88
N LEU A 145 -19.29 -18.38 5.56
CA LEU A 145 -17.96 -17.87 5.90
C LEU A 145 -17.23 -18.78 6.90
N ARG A 146 -17.94 -19.33 7.89
CA ARG A 146 -17.38 -20.36 8.79
C ARG A 146 -16.91 -21.58 7.99
N ASP A 147 -17.75 -22.10 7.10
CA ASP A 147 -17.45 -23.28 6.29
C ASP A 147 -16.22 -23.03 5.40
N LEU A 148 -16.13 -21.85 4.76
CA LEU A 148 -14.97 -21.46 3.96
C LEU A 148 -13.68 -21.47 4.79
N ILE A 149 -13.72 -20.90 6.00
CA ILE A 149 -12.57 -20.83 6.90
C ILE A 149 -12.14 -22.24 7.38
N GLU A 150 -13.11 -23.07 7.77
CA GLU A 150 -12.84 -24.44 8.23
C GLU A 150 -12.31 -25.34 7.11
N GLN A 151 -12.84 -25.19 5.89
CA GLN A 151 -12.32 -25.86 4.70
C GLN A 151 -10.88 -25.42 4.39
N ALA A 152 -10.59 -24.11 4.40
CA ALA A 152 -9.23 -23.62 4.16
C ALA A 152 -8.22 -24.15 5.18
N ARG A 153 -8.62 -24.23 6.46
CA ARG A 153 -7.81 -24.79 7.55
C ARG A 153 -7.54 -26.28 7.41
N SER A 154 -8.49 -27.06 6.89
CA SER A 154 -8.41 -28.52 6.80
C SER A 154 -7.84 -29.06 5.48
N SER A 155 -7.88 -28.26 4.41
CA SER A 155 -7.51 -28.71 3.05
C SER A 155 -5.99 -28.81 2.80
N SER A 156 -5.18 -28.43 3.78
CA SER A 156 -3.72 -28.27 3.60
C SER A 156 -2.96 -29.42 4.26
N SER A 157 -2.09 -30.11 3.53
CA SER A 157 -1.15 -31.10 4.08
C SER A 157 0.01 -30.47 4.88
N GLY A 158 -0.11 -29.18 5.22
CA GLY A 158 0.86 -28.32 5.90
C GLY A 158 0.13 -27.13 6.55
N PRO A 159 0.85 -26.07 6.98
CA PRO A 159 0.23 -24.87 7.55
C PRO A 159 -0.83 -24.29 6.61
N SER A 160 -1.96 -23.87 7.16
CA SER A 160 -3.06 -23.25 6.41
C SER A 160 -2.58 -21.98 5.71
N PRO A 161 -2.85 -21.79 4.40
CA PRO A 161 -2.57 -20.53 3.72
C PRO A 161 -3.46 -19.39 4.23
N LEU A 162 -4.63 -19.69 4.81
CA LEU A 162 -5.49 -18.70 5.44
C LEU A 162 -4.92 -18.30 6.81
N VAL A 163 -4.41 -17.06 6.91
CA VAL A 163 -3.67 -16.56 8.08
C VAL A 163 -4.39 -15.45 8.85
N ALA A 164 -5.46 -14.87 8.29
CA ALA A 164 -6.23 -13.82 8.95
C ALA A 164 -7.72 -13.87 8.58
N PHE A 165 -8.57 -13.38 9.48
CA PHE A 165 -9.96 -13.06 9.18
C PHE A 165 -10.04 -11.62 8.69
N GLY A 166 -10.62 -11.42 7.52
CA GLY A 166 -10.73 -10.13 6.84
C GLY A 166 -10.49 -10.28 5.34
N GLU A 167 -10.59 -9.24 4.55
CA GLU A 167 -10.80 -7.86 4.95
C GLU A 167 -12.26 -7.59 5.35
N PHE A 168 -12.45 -6.94 6.49
CA PHE A 168 -13.78 -6.55 6.99
C PHE A 168 -13.66 -5.34 7.93
N GLY A 169 -14.75 -4.58 8.09
CA GLY A 169 -14.74 -3.33 8.85
C GLY A 169 -15.74 -2.32 8.32
N LEU A 170 -15.37 -1.04 8.31
CA LEU A 170 -16.26 0.08 7.95
C LEU A 170 -15.58 1.05 6.96
N ASP A 171 -16.27 1.43 5.89
CA ASP A 171 -15.85 2.46 4.92
C ASP A 171 -16.98 3.46 4.65
N TYR A 172 -16.92 4.62 5.32
CA TYR A 172 -17.92 5.69 5.17
C TYR A 172 -17.65 6.60 3.97
N ASP A 173 -16.53 6.43 3.25
CA ASP A 173 -16.32 7.08 1.95
C ASP A 173 -16.95 6.27 0.80
N ARG A 174 -17.55 5.11 1.11
CA ARG A 174 -18.11 4.15 0.14
C ARG A 174 -19.58 3.82 0.42
N LEU A 175 -20.33 4.74 1.02
CA LEU A 175 -21.76 4.53 1.34
C LEU A 175 -22.66 4.30 0.11
N HIS A 176 -22.18 4.63 -1.10
CA HIS A 176 -22.86 4.30 -2.35
C HIS A 176 -22.76 2.82 -2.74
N TYR A 177 -21.90 2.03 -2.09
CA TYR A 177 -21.82 0.57 -2.25
C TYR A 177 -22.63 -0.18 -1.20
N CYS A 178 -22.62 0.32 0.03
CA CYS A 178 -23.34 -0.29 1.15
C CYS A 178 -23.65 0.78 2.19
N SER A 179 -24.91 0.86 2.62
CA SER A 179 -25.33 1.84 3.62
C SER A 179 -24.60 1.64 4.95
N LYS A 180 -24.43 2.73 5.71
CA LYS A 180 -23.78 2.71 7.03
C LYS A 180 -24.42 1.66 7.95
N LYS A 181 -25.75 1.57 7.92
CA LYS A 181 -26.53 0.63 8.73
C LYS A 181 -26.15 -0.82 8.45
N ILE A 182 -26.05 -1.20 7.17
CA ILE A 182 -25.70 -2.56 6.76
C ILE A 182 -24.22 -2.84 7.02
N GLN A 183 -23.32 -1.86 6.83
CA GLN A 183 -21.90 -2.02 7.19
C GLN A 183 -21.71 -2.30 8.68
N LEU A 184 -22.37 -1.53 9.57
CA LEU A 184 -22.33 -1.74 11.01
C LEU A 184 -22.83 -3.13 11.41
N HIS A 185 -23.95 -3.57 10.83
CA HIS A 185 -24.51 -4.89 11.06
C HIS A 185 -23.57 -6.01 10.60
N SER A 186 -23.06 -5.91 9.38
CA SER A 186 -22.12 -6.89 8.81
C SER A 186 -20.82 -6.96 9.62
N PHE A 187 -20.27 -5.82 10.04
CA PHE A 187 -19.08 -5.78 10.87
C PHE A 187 -19.32 -6.47 12.22
N ALA A 188 -20.41 -6.12 12.92
CA ALA A 188 -20.76 -6.73 14.20
C ALA A 188 -20.95 -8.26 14.10
N ALA A 189 -21.66 -8.73 13.06
CA ALA A 189 -21.90 -10.16 12.83
C ALA A 189 -20.61 -10.94 12.54
N GLN A 190 -19.69 -10.35 11.77
CA GLN A 190 -18.37 -10.95 11.50
C GLN A 190 -17.48 -10.97 12.75
N LEU A 191 -17.53 -9.95 13.61
CA LEU A 191 -16.82 -9.97 14.91
C LEU A 191 -17.37 -11.09 15.83
N ASP A 192 -18.68 -11.34 15.81
CA ASP A 192 -19.27 -12.47 16.54
C ASP A 192 -18.79 -13.82 15.99
N LEU A 193 -18.65 -13.95 14.67
CA LEU A 193 -18.06 -15.14 14.05
C LEU A 193 -16.62 -15.34 14.54
N VAL A 194 -15.78 -14.30 14.51
CA VAL A 194 -14.40 -14.35 15.02
C VAL A 194 -14.34 -14.87 16.45
N LEU A 195 -15.18 -14.36 17.36
CA LEU A 195 -15.24 -14.80 18.76
C LEU A 195 -15.62 -16.28 18.89
N SER A 196 -16.41 -16.81 17.95
CA SER A 196 -16.83 -18.22 17.92
C SER A 196 -15.77 -19.17 17.34
N LEU A 197 -14.81 -18.68 16.57
CA LEU A 197 -13.77 -19.51 15.95
C LEU A 197 -12.74 -19.99 16.99
N LYS A 198 -12.31 -21.26 16.87
CA LYS A 198 -11.26 -21.87 17.71
C LYS A 198 -10.24 -22.64 16.87
N PRO A 199 -8.94 -22.28 16.90
CA PRO A 199 -8.39 -21.02 17.47
C PRO A 199 -8.97 -19.79 16.74
N GLN A 200 -8.94 -18.62 17.38
CA GLN A 200 -9.29 -17.37 16.67
C GLN A 200 -8.29 -17.12 15.53
N LEU A 201 -8.70 -16.37 14.50
CA LEU A 201 -7.76 -15.82 13.53
C LEU A 201 -7.34 -14.41 13.96
N PRO A 202 -6.10 -13.98 13.67
CA PRO A 202 -5.74 -12.57 13.68
C PRO A 202 -6.64 -11.78 12.73
N LEU A 203 -6.88 -10.50 13.00
CA LEU A 203 -7.82 -9.70 12.20
C LEU A 203 -7.08 -8.78 11.22
N PHE A 204 -7.59 -8.75 10.00
CA PHE A 204 -7.21 -7.81 8.95
C PHE A 204 -8.37 -6.83 8.74
N LEU A 205 -8.28 -5.66 9.40
CA LEU A 205 -9.41 -4.75 9.62
C LEU A 205 -9.34 -3.51 8.74
N HIS A 206 -10.48 -3.19 8.11
CA HIS A 206 -10.65 -1.98 7.31
C HIS A 206 -11.32 -0.86 8.12
N SER A 207 -10.78 0.35 8.08
CA SER A 207 -11.43 1.53 8.66
C SER A 207 -11.16 2.77 7.81
N ARG A 208 -12.23 3.40 7.33
CA ARG A 208 -12.16 4.67 6.60
C ARG A 208 -13.32 5.59 6.97
N ALA A 209 -12.97 6.79 7.45
CA ALA A 209 -13.91 7.81 7.91
C ALA A 209 -14.95 7.30 8.95
N ALA A 210 -14.63 6.21 9.66
CA ALA A 210 -15.57 5.45 10.49
C ALA A 210 -15.02 5.12 11.89
N HIS A 211 -13.95 5.78 12.33
CA HIS A 211 -13.16 5.41 13.51
C HIS A 211 -13.97 5.21 14.79
N ALA A 212 -14.88 6.14 15.12
CA ALA A 212 -15.65 6.10 16.36
C ALA A 212 -16.54 4.84 16.46
N ASP A 213 -17.27 4.53 15.39
CA ASP A 213 -18.14 3.34 15.36
C ASP A 213 -17.29 2.05 15.26
N PHE A 214 -16.20 2.09 14.51
CA PHE A 214 -15.26 0.98 14.35
C PHE A 214 -14.67 0.56 15.72
N VAL A 215 -14.09 1.51 16.46
CA VAL A 215 -13.54 1.25 17.80
C VAL A 215 -14.64 0.89 18.80
N GLY A 216 -15.81 1.52 18.70
CA GLY A 216 -16.97 1.21 19.55
C GLY A 216 -17.36 -0.27 19.47
N LEU A 217 -17.52 -0.80 18.26
CA LEU A 217 -17.86 -2.21 18.03
C LEU A 217 -16.75 -3.17 18.46
N LEU A 218 -15.48 -2.83 18.21
CA LEU A 218 -14.35 -3.63 18.70
C LEU A 218 -14.36 -3.73 20.23
N LYS A 219 -14.53 -2.60 20.93
CA LYS A 219 -14.59 -2.57 22.40
C LYS A 219 -15.82 -3.29 22.95
N GLU A 220 -16.97 -3.19 22.28
CA GLU A 220 -18.18 -3.93 22.66
C GLU A 220 -17.95 -5.45 22.63
N LYS A 221 -17.39 -5.95 21.53
CA LYS A 221 -17.21 -7.39 21.31
C LYS A 221 -16.03 -7.95 22.12
N PHE A 222 -14.86 -7.33 22.02
CA PHE A 222 -13.62 -7.84 22.60
C PHE A 222 -13.28 -7.29 23.98
N GLY A 223 -14.05 -6.32 24.48
CA GLY A 223 -13.83 -5.65 25.76
C GLY A 223 -13.05 -4.34 25.62
N PRO A 224 -13.03 -3.48 26.67
CA PRO A 224 -12.49 -2.12 26.58
C PRO A 224 -11.02 -2.03 26.17
N ARG A 225 -10.24 -3.09 26.39
CA ARG A 225 -8.83 -3.20 25.97
C ARG A 225 -8.61 -4.34 24.98
N LEU A 226 -9.67 -4.78 24.32
CA LEU A 226 -9.69 -5.91 23.39
C LEU A 226 -9.19 -7.22 24.01
N GLU A 227 -9.38 -7.41 25.33
CA GLU A 227 -8.82 -8.53 26.08
C GLU A 227 -9.27 -9.92 25.64
N LYS A 228 -10.37 -10.03 24.86
CA LYS A 228 -10.83 -11.29 24.27
C LYS A 228 -10.19 -11.61 22.91
N LEU A 229 -9.37 -10.72 22.36
CA LEU A 229 -8.66 -10.92 21.09
C LEU A 229 -7.38 -11.73 21.33
N GLU A 230 -7.30 -12.93 20.77
CA GLU A 230 -6.22 -13.89 21.11
C GLU A 230 -4.90 -13.63 20.36
N HIS A 231 -4.94 -13.28 19.07
CA HIS A 231 -3.77 -13.26 18.18
C HIS A 231 -3.32 -11.86 17.71
N GLY A 232 -4.10 -10.82 18.01
CA GLY A 232 -3.87 -9.46 17.55
C GLY A 232 -4.56 -9.13 16.23
N ALA A 233 -4.43 -7.88 15.81
CA ALA A 233 -5.11 -7.36 14.64
C ALA A 233 -4.33 -6.18 14.05
N VAL A 234 -4.46 -6.00 12.73
CA VAL A 234 -3.94 -4.85 12.01
C VAL A 234 -5.11 -4.03 11.45
N VAL A 235 -5.03 -2.71 11.59
CA VAL A 235 -5.84 -1.79 10.79
C VAL A 235 -5.04 -1.48 9.53
N HIS A 236 -5.42 -2.12 8.42
CA HIS A 236 -4.66 -2.04 7.18
C HIS A 236 -4.94 -0.71 6.45
N SER A 237 -4.04 -0.36 5.54
CA SER A 237 -4.07 0.82 4.68
C SER A 237 -4.44 2.10 5.44
N PHE A 238 -3.82 2.34 6.60
CA PHE A 238 -4.25 3.42 7.49
C PHE A 238 -4.03 4.80 6.87
N THR A 239 -5.10 5.60 6.84
CA THR A 239 -5.10 6.99 6.35
C THR A 239 -5.86 7.95 7.28
N GLY A 240 -6.13 7.54 8.51
CA GLY A 240 -6.83 8.34 9.53
C GLY A 240 -5.95 9.42 10.15
N THR A 241 -6.40 10.01 11.25
CA THR A 241 -5.66 11.08 11.97
C THR A 241 -4.64 10.52 12.96
N VAL A 242 -3.82 11.41 13.53
CA VAL A 242 -2.84 11.04 14.57
C VAL A 242 -3.55 10.56 15.84
N GLU A 243 -4.67 11.18 16.19
CA GLU A 243 -5.47 10.83 17.36
C GLU A 243 -6.10 9.45 17.20
N GLU A 244 -6.68 9.18 16.03
CA GLU A 244 -7.25 7.87 15.70
C GLU A 244 -6.16 6.78 15.76
N MET A 245 -5.01 7.03 15.14
CA MET A 245 -3.87 6.12 15.14
C MET A 245 -3.35 5.80 16.55
N ARG A 246 -3.22 6.82 17.41
CA ARG A 246 -2.80 6.65 18.81
C ARG A 246 -3.79 5.78 19.59
N GLU A 247 -5.09 6.03 19.44
CA GLU A 247 -6.11 5.20 20.10
C GLU A 247 -6.02 3.72 19.65
N LEU A 248 -5.81 3.47 18.35
CA LEU A 248 -5.64 2.10 17.84
C LEU A 248 -4.40 1.43 18.43
N MET A 249 -3.26 2.13 18.52
CA MET A 249 -2.05 1.59 19.15
C MET A 249 -2.21 1.36 20.65
N ASP A 250 -2.94 2.23 21.36
CA ASP A 250 -3.26 2.08 22.79
C ASP A 250 -4.14 0.85 23.05
N LEU A 251 -5.00 0.49 22.08
CA LEU A 251 -5.76 -0.77 22.09
C LEU A 251 -4.92 -2.00 21.71
N GLY A 252 -3.63 -1.81 21.41
CA GLY A 252 -2.71 -2.89 21.04
C GLY A 252 -2.78 -3.31 19.57
N LEU A 253 -3.49 -2.55 18.72
CA LEU A 253 -3.61 -2.83 17.29
C LEU A 253 -2.37 -2.37 16.53
N TYR A 254 -2.04 -3.09 15.46
CA TYR A 254 -0.97 -2.72 14.52
C TYR A 254 -1.53 -1.81 13.42
N ILE A 255 -0.65 -1.00 12.82
CA ILE A 255 -0.99 -0.03 11.79
C ILE A 255 -0.30 -0.42 10.48
N GLY A 256 -1.11 -0.78 9.48
CA GLY A 256 -0.66 -1.06 8.13
C GLY A 256 -0.41 0.22 7.34
N THR A 257 0.75 0.30 6.69
CA THR A 257 1.21 1.49 5.96
C THR A 257 1.55 1.13 4.51
N ASN A 258 0.95 1.85 3.56
CA ASN A 258 1.20 1.72 2.13
C ASN A 258 1.35 3.09 1.45
N GLY A 259 1.37 3.13 0.12
CA GLY A 259 1.52 4.39 -0.62
C GLY A 259 0.36 5.39 -0.48
N CYS A 260 -0.83 4.95 -0.05
CA CYS A 260 -1.93 5.84 0.31
C CYS A 260 -1.68 6.59 1.63
N SER A 261 -0.90 6.00 2.54
CA SER A 261 -0.47 6.61 3.82
C SER A 261 0.59 7.70 3.67
N PHE A 262 1.00 8.05 2.44
CA PHE A 262 2.01 9.09 2.18
C PHE A 262 1.53 10.20 1.25
N LYS A 263 0.22 10.26 0.95
CA LYS A 263 -0.32 11.21 -0.03
C LYS A 263 -0.11 12.66 0.41
N THR A 264 -0.41 12.98 1.66
CA THR A 264 -0.34 14.36 2.18
C THR A 264 0.70 14.51 3.32
N ALA A 265 0.96 15.76 3.70
CA ALA A 265 1.79 16.09 4.86
C ALA A 265 1.19 15.54 6.16
N GLU A 266 -0.13 15.59 6.28
CA GLU A 266 -0.88 15.06 7.42
C GLU A 266 -0.72 13.53 7.49
N ASN A 267 -0.82 12.81 6.38
CA ASN A 267 -0.58 11.36 6.37
C ASN A 267 0.88 11.04 6.77
N CYS A 268 1.86 11.79 6.26
CA CYS A 268 3.25 11.61 6.68
C CYS A 268 3.49 11.93 8.16
N ALA A 269 2.75 12.88 8.74
CA ALA A 269 2.81 13.19 10.16
C ALA A 269 2.28 12.03 11.02
N VAL A 270 1.23 11.34 10.58
CA VAL A 270 0.76 10.10 11.21
C VAL A 270 1.85 9.03 11.19
N VAL A 271 2.44 8.76 10.02
CA VAL A 271 3.49 7.72 9.87
C VAL A 271 4.70 7.99 10.77
N ARG A 272 5.04 9.27 10.96
CA ARG A 272 6.11 9.68 11.88
C ARG A 272 5.86 9.20 13.31
N GLU A 273 4.61 9.24 13.76
CA GLU A 273 4.18 8.93 15.13
C GLU A 273 3.93 7.43 15.37
N ILE A 274 3.71 6.61 14.33
CA ILE A 274 3.51 5.14 14.49
C ILE A 274 4.73 4.52 15.18
N HIS A 275 4.56 3.82 16.29
CA HIS A 275 5.69 3.15 16.94
C HIS A 275 6.21 1.98 16.08
N LEU A 276 7.54 1.78 16.05
CA LEU A 276 8.12 0.71 15.23
C LEU A 276 7.63 -0.69 15.63
N ASP A 277 7.28 -0.91 16.90
CA ASP A 277 6.70 -2.17 17.39
C ASP A 277 5.19 -2.31 17.11
N ARG A 278 4.59 -1.39 16.37
CA ARG A 278 3.21 -1.43 15.87
C ARG A 278 3.08 -1.24 14.36
N LEU A 279 4.18 -1.02 13.66
CA LEU A 279 4.21 -0.81 12.21
C LEU A 279 4.12 -2.13 11.43
N MET A 280 3.31 -2.16 10.39
CA MET A 280 3.38 -3.17 9.32
C MET A 280 3.43 -2.48 7.94
N LEU A 281 4.02 -3.16 6.95
CA LEU A 281 4.18 -2.64 5.59
C LEU A 281 3.31 -3.41 4.59
N GLU A 282 2.78 -2.69 3.62
CA GLU A 282 1.96 -3.25 2.55
C GLU A 282 2.04 -2.37 1.29
N THR A 283 1.63 -2.91 0.16
CA THR A 283 1.52 -2.14 -1.09
C THR A 283 0.08 -1.77 -1.44
N ASP A 284 -0.88 -2.59 -1.04
CA ASP A 284 -2.27 -2.56 -1.51
C ASP A 284 -2.36 -2.58 -3.05
N GLY A 285 -1.38 -3.23 -3.70
CA GLY A 285 -1.37 -3.38 -5.16
C GLY A 285 -2.64 -4.10 -5.64
N PRO A 286 -3.26 -3.66 -6.75
CA PRO A 286 -2.71 -2.76 -7.76
C PRO A 286 -2.87 -1.27 -7.49
N TRP A 287 -3.43 -0.91 -6.34
CA TRP A 287 -3.72 0.44 -5.91
C TRP A 287 -2.51 1.07 -5.21
N CYS A 288 -2.72 2.27 -4.65
CA CYS A 288 -1.76 2.95 -3.76
C CYS A 288 -0.32 3.09 -4.29
N GLU A 289 -0.12 3.15 -5.62
CA GLU A 289 1.18 3.54 -6.20
C GLU A 289 1.63 4.90 -5.63
N VAL A 290 2.86 4.98 -5.11
CA VAL A 290 3.44 6.27 -4.69
C VAL A 290 3.76 7.09 -5.93
N ARG A 291 3.17 8.28 -6.04
CA ARG A 291 3.33 9.17 -7.20
C ARG A 291 4.22 10.38 -6.87
N PRO A 292 4.82 11.05 -7.88
CA PRO A 292 5.58 12.28 -7.68
C PRO A 292 4.83 13.41 -6.96
N SER A 293 3.50 13.41 -7.04
CA SER A 293 2.64 14.39 -6.36
C SER A 293 2.39 14.08 -4.89
N HIS A 294 2.80 12.91 -4.38
CA HIS A 294 2.61 12.54 -2.98
C HIS A 294 3.72 13.13 -2.12
N GLU A 295 3.38 13.56 -0.90
CA GLU A 295 4.35 14.10 0.05
C GLU A 295 5.51 13.14 0.34
N GLY A 296 5.23 11.83 0.42
CA GLY A 296 6.24 10.81 0.67
C GLY A 296 7.29 10.68 -0.44
N TRP A 297 7.01 11.15 -1.65
CA TRP A 297 7.92 10.99 -2.80
C TRP A 297 9.31 11.58 -2.56
N LYS A 298 9.39 12.67 -1.78
CA LYS A 298 10.67 13.33 -1.46
C LYS A 298 11.69 12.43 -0.76
N TYR A 299 11.24 11.37 -0.10
CA TYR A 299 12.10 10.40 0.59
C TYR A 299 12.67 9.32 -0.35
N LEU A 300 12.20 9.26 -1.60
CA LEU A 300 12.73 8.35 -2.62
C LEU A 300 13.81 8.99 -3.50
N ILE A 301 13.95 10.32 -3.42
CA ILE A 301 14.93 11.06 -4.20
C ILE A 301 16.32 10.80 -3.63
N GLU A 302 17.21 10.19 -4.42
CA GLU A 302 18.61 10.05 -4.03
C GLU A 302 19.29 11.42 -4.03
N SER A 303 19.92 11.79 -2.91
CA SER A 303 20.84 12.93 -2.88
C SER A 303 22.03 12.64 -3.79
N PRO A 304 22.53 13.63 -4.56
CA PRO A 304 23.73 13.45 -5.38
C PRO A 304 24.89 12.98 -4.50
N LYS A 305 25.67 12.00 -4.99
CA LYS A 305 26.84 11.52 -4.25
C LYS A 305 27.85 12.66 -4.15
N PRO A 306 28.69 12.73 -3.10
CA PRO A 306 29.73 13.76 -3.00
C PRO A 306 30.66 13.85 -4.22
N ALA A 307 30.79 12.75 -4.97
CA ALA A 307 31.53 12.69 -6.23
C ALA A 307 30.91 13.52 -7.38
N ASP A 308 29.62 13.86 -7.29
CA ASP A 308 28.87 14.61 -8.31
C ASP A 308 28.88 16.14 -8.05
N ILE A 309 29.50 16.60 -6.95
CA ILE A 309 29.53 18.02 -6.53
C ILE A 309 30.77 18.77 -7.04
N VAL A 310 31.74 18.08 -7.65
CA VAL A 310 32.90 18.74 -8.27
C VAL A 310 32.56 19.20 -9.69
N ASP A 311 32.02 20.41 -9.84
CA ASP A 311 32.41 21.42 -10.87
C ASP A 311 31.39 22.57 -10.99
N ALA A 312 31.17 23.33 -9.91
CA ALA A 312 30.33 24.54 -9.98
C ALA A 312 30.85 25.75 -9.18
N SER A 313 32.11 25.73 -8.71
CA SER A 313 32.68 26.82 -7.91
C SER A 313 34.03 27.34 -8.40
N THR A 314 34.24 27.43 -9.71
CA THR A 314 35.30 28.30 -10.26
C THR A 314 34.73 29.16 -11.39
N ASN A 315 34.18 30.32 -11.01
CA ASN A 315 34.24 31.60 -11.74
C ASN A 315 33.09 32.52 -11.28
N ALA A 316 33.35 33.32 -10.25
CA ALA A 316 32.66 34.59 -10.04
C ALA A 316 33.51 35.47 -9.11
N SER A 317 34.53 36.11 -9.68
CA SER A 317 35.11 37.32 -9.12
C SER A 317 34.50 38.53 -9.84
N THR A 318 34.23 39.58 -9.07
CA THR A 318 34.14 41.00 -9.45
C THR A 318 33.01 41.41 -10.41
N GLU A 319 31.98 42.10 -9.93
CA GLU A 319 31.93 43.57 -9.79
C GLU A 319 30.55 44.05 -9.32
N ALA A 320 30.57 45.14 -8.54
CA ALA A 320 29.41 45.81 -7.97
C ALA A 320 29.20 47.18 -8.62
N ASN A 321 27.93 47.55 -8.85
CA ASN A 321 27.36 48.91 -8.91
C ASN A 321 25.95 48.79 -9.55
N SER A 322 24.94 49.62 -9.37
CA SER A 322 24.47 50.57 -8.35
C SER A 322 23.26 51.28 -9.00
N ALA A 323 22.22 51.59 -8.22
CA ALA A 323 21.25 52.68 -8.39
C ALA A 323 20.15 52.62 -9.50
N GLU A 324 18.91 52.54 -8.99
CA GLU A 324 17.66 53.27 -9.31
C GLU A 324 17.60 54.23 -10.52
N THR A 325 16.49 54.18 -11.28
CA THR A 325 15.46 55.26 -11.28
C THR A 325 14.23 54.92 -12.14
N THR A 326 13.11 55.52 -11.73
CA THR A 326 11.72 55.46 -12.19
C THR A 326 11.45 56.31 -13.44
N GLY A 327 10.38 56.01 -14.19
CA GLY A 327 9.88 56.92 -15.24
C GLY A 327 8.78 56.36 -16.15
N THR A 328 7.53 56.68 -15.81
CA THR A 328 6.27 56.38 -16.51
C THR A 328 6.07 57.27 -17.77
N SER A 329 5.48 56.73 -18.85
CA SER A 329 4.33 57.31 -19.62
C SER A 329 4.26 56.91 -21.12
N THR A 330 3.11 56.34 -21.49
CA THR A 330 2.43 56.29 -22.81
C THR A 330 1.83 57.67 -23.17
N PRO A 331 1.34 58.00 -24.41
CA PRO A 331 0.61 57.12 -25.35
C PRO A 331 0.74 57.41 -26.88
N SER A 332 0.07 56.57 -27.71
CA SER A 332 -0.76 56.91 -28.90
C SER A 332 -0.48 56.07 -30.16
N GLU A 333 -1.54 55.42 -30.66
CA GLU A 333 -1.74 54.76 -31.97
C GLU A 333 -2.18 55.77 -33.06
N PRO A 334 -2.55 55.42 -34.32
CA PRO A 334 -2.33 54.19 -35.13
C PRO A 334 -1.88 54.48 -36.60
N THR A 335 -1.41 53.48 -37.38
CA THR A 335 -1.86 53.18 -38.77
C THR A 335 -1.01 52.15 -39.57
N LYS A 336 -1.73 51.22 -40.22
CA LYS A 336 -1.56 50.57 -41.54
C LYS A 336 -0.25 49.83 -41.95
N GLN A 337 -0.41 48.53 -42.24
CA GLN A 337 0.42 47.62 -43.07
C GLN A 337 0.58 48.09 -44.54
N PRO A 338 1.49 47.57 -45.43
CA PRO A 338 1.99 46.17 -45.57
C PRO A 338 3.48 46.05 -46.09
N PRO A 339 3.97 44.99 -46.78
CA PRO A 339 4.29 43.64 -46.27
C PRO A 339 5.74 43.14 -46.61
N LYS A 340 6.09 41.95 -46.07
CA LYS A 340 7.14 40.98 -46.49
C LYS A 340 8.63 41.36 -46.34
N GLY A 341 9.27 40.73 -45.36
CA GLY A 341 10.73 40.51 -45.32
C GLY A 341 11.07 39.26 -44.51
N LYS A 342 11.73 38.29 -45.15
CA LYS A 342 12.26 37.07 -44.53
C LYS A 342 13.28 37.44 -43.44
N GLN A 343 13.12 36.96 -42.21
CA GLN A 343 14.20 36.99 -41.21
C GLN A 343 14.43 35.60 -40.62
N GLN A 344 15.71 35.24 -40.64
CA GLN A 344 16.30 34.01 -40.15
C GLN A 344 15.98 33.81 -38.66
N GLN A 345 15.51 32.61 -38.30
CA GLN A 345 15.44 32.18 -36.92
C GLN A 345 16.87 32.09 -36.37
N GLN A 346 17.23 33.02 -35.49
CA GLN A 346 18.33 32.82 -34.55
C GLN A 346 17.92 31.68 -33.61
N GLN A 347 18.67 30.58 -33.69
CA GLN A 347 18.60 29.50 -32.72
C GLN A 347 19.04 30.03 -31.36
N SER A 348 18.08 30.23 -30.47
CA SER A 348 18.34 30.34 -29.03
C SER A 348 18.83 28.98 -28.54
N LYS A 349 20.12 28.91 -28.20
CA LYS A 349 20.72 27.77 -27.50
C LYS A 349 19.92 27.51 -26.22
N LYS A 350 19.21 26.37 -26.17
CA LYS A 350 18.62 25.86 -24.93
C LYS A 350 19.74 25.69 -23.90
N GLN A 351 19.61 26.40 -22.78
CA GLN A 351 20.37 26.09 -21.57
C GLN A 351 20.12 24.62 -21.19
N PRO A 352 21.13 23.88 -20.70
CA PRO A 352 20.94 22.52 -20.26
C PRO A 352 19.92 22.53 -19.10
N LYS A 353 18.79 21.84 -19.29
CA LYS A 353 17.85 21.57 -18.20
C LYS A 353 18.64 20.88 -17.08
N LYS A 354 18.66 21.49 -15.90
CA LYS A 354 19.09 20.85 -14.66
C LYS A 354 18.35 19.51 -14.59
N LYS A 355 19.08 18.39 -14.61
CA LYS A 355 18.49 17.05 -14.54
C LYS A 355 17.76 16.98 -13.20
N GLU A 356 16.44 16.88 -13.22
CA GLU A 356 15.66 16.75 -11.99
C GLU A 356 16.14 15.47 -11.27
N PRO A 357 16.20 15.46 -9.92
CA PRO A 357 16.58 14.27 -9.19
C PRO A 357 15.61 13.12 -9.55
N GLU A 358 16.12 12.09 -10.21
CA GLU A 358 15.32 10.95 -10.67
C GLU A 358 15.30 9.87 -9.59
N VAL A 359 14.10 9.39 -9.22
CA VAL A 359 13.96 8.17 -8.41
C VAL A 359 14.36 6.98 -9.29
N PRO A 360 15.32 6.13 -8.87
CA PRO A 360 15.75 5.00 -9.69
C PRO A 360 14.59 4.06 -10.02
N GLU A 361 14.45 3.71 -11.30
CA GLU A 361 13.52 2.67 -11.76
C GLU A 361 14.26 1.34 -11.85
N ARG A 362 13.84 0.36 -11.03
CA ARG A 362 14.41 -0.99 -11.01
C ARG A 362 13.93 -1.85 -12.17
N TYR A 363 12.67 -1.68 -12.56
CA TYR A 363 12.00 -2.45 -13.61
C TYR A 363 11.49 -1.52 -14.71
N LYS A 364 11.54 -2.00 -15.95
CA LYS A 364 10.94 -1.30 -17.08
C LYS A 364 9.42 -1.22 -16.89
N VAL A 365 8.84 -0.04 -16.97
CA VAL A 365 7.39 0.16 -16.90
C VAL A 365 6.82 0.49 -18.28
N VAL A 366 5.78 -0.22 -18.70
CA VAL A 366 5.13 -0.02 -20.01
C VAL A 366 3.61 0.07 -19.88
N LYS A 367 2.93 0.63 -20.88
CA LYS A 367 1.46 0.52 -20.95
C LYS A 367 1.06 -0.94 -21.17
N LYS A 368 -0.10 -1.36 -20.65
CA LYS A 368 -0.60 -2.74 -20.79
C LYS A 368 -0.67 -3.22 -22.25
N GLU A 369 -0.97 -2.34 -23.21
CA GLU A 369 -1.02 -2.66 -24.64
C GLU A 369 0.37 -2.86 -25.27
N LYS A 370 1.43 -2.47 -24.56
CA LYS A 370 2.83 -2.59 -24.96
C LYS A 370 3.62 -3.47 -23.98
N TRP A 371 2.90 -4.30 -23.22
CA TRP A 371 3.51 -5.21 -22.27
C TRP A 371 4.52 -6.13 -22.98
N VAL A 372 5.65 -6.34 -22.32
CA VAL A 372 6.69 -7.28 -22.74
C VAL A 372 7.17 -8.03 -21.50
N GLU A 373 7.69 -9.23 -21.70
CA GLU A 373 8.19 -10.06 -20.61
C GLU A 373 9.20 -9.31 -19.73
N GLY A 374 9.05 -9.47 -18.42
CA GLY A 374 9.86 -8.80 -17.40
C GLY A 374 9.50 -7.34 -17.11
N ALA A 375 8.61 -6.70 -17.89
CA ALA A 375 8.16 -5.33 -17.62
C ALA A 375 6.98 -5.28 -16.64
N MET A 376 6.93 -4.20 -15.85
CA MET A 376 5.76 -3.83 -15.05
C MET A 376 4.73 -3.09 -15.92
N VAL A 377 3.47 -3.08 -15.47
CA VAL A 377 2.39 -2.33 -16.13
C VAL A 377 2.22 -0.97 -15.48
N LYS A 378 2.22 0.10 -16.30
CA LYS A 378 1.99 1.48 -15.85
C LYS A 378 0.64 1.60 -15.15
N GLY A 379 0.67 2.08 -13.90
CA GLY A 379 -0.53 2.28 -13.08
C GLY A 379 -1.04 1.03 -12.38
N ARG A 380 -0.36 -0.12 -12.53
CA ARG A 380 -0.58 -1.33 -11.72
C ARG A 380 0.54 -1.39 -10.68
N ASN A 381 0.23 -1.03 -9.44
CA ASN A 381 1.19 -1.19 -8.35
C ASN A 381 1.45 -2.69 -8.10
N GLU A 382 2.65 -3.05 -7.68
CA GLU A 382 3.06 -4.45 -7.51
C GLU A 382 3.78 -4.63 -6.16
N PRO A 383 3.82 -5.85 -5.60
CA PRO A 383 4.49 -6.11 -4.32
C PRO A 383 5.95 -5.68 -4.29
N CYS A 384 6.65 -5.71 -5.43
CA CYS A 384 8.03 -5.26 -5.50
C CYS A 384 8.21 -3.78 -5.14
N MET A 385 7.13 -2.98 -5.17
CA MET A 385 7.15 -1.58 -4.75
C MET A 385 7.15 -1.41 -3.22
N ILE A 386 7.06 -2.49 -2.44
CA ILE A 386 7.20 -2.43 -0.97
C ILE A 386 8.57 -1.87 -0.54
N GLU A 387 9.61 -2.02 -1.38
CA GLU A 387 10.92 -1.38 -1.14
C GLU A 387 10.81 0.15 -1.06
N ARG A 388 9.89 0.75 -1.82
CA ARG A 388 9.62 2.19 -1.79
C ARG A 388 8.87 2.58 -0.53
N VAL A 389 7.90 1.77 -0.12
CA VAL A 389 7.16 1.96 1.13
C VAL A 389 8.14 1.95 2.31
N GLY A 390 9.01 0.95 2.40
CA GLY A 390 10.04 0.86 3.44
C GLY A 390 10.99 2.07 3.46
N LYS A 391 11.49 2.50 2.29
CA LYS A 391 12.35 3.69 2.17
C LYS A 391 11.66 4.98 2.63
N ILE A 392 10.39 5.16 2.27
CA ILE A 392 9.62 6.34 2.68
C ILE A 392 9.40 6.34 4.19
N VAL A 393 9.02 5.20 4.77
CA VAL A 393 8.84 5.10 6.23
C VAL A 393 10.17 5.39 6.95
N ALA A 394 11.28 4.81 6.50
CA ALA A 394 12.60 5.08 7.06
C ALA A 394 12.95 6.58 7.01
N GLY A 395 12.74 7.23 5.86
CA GLY A 395 12.96 8.65 5.67
C GLY A 395 12.06 9.56 6.52
N ILE A 396 10.77 9.22 6.65
CA ILE A 396 9.83 9.95 7.51
C ILE A 396 10.28 9.87 8.97
N LYS A 397 10.65 8.68 9.43
CA LYS A 397 10.97 8.41 10.85
C LYS A 397 12.40 8.78 11.23
N GLY A 398 13.30 8.96 10.28
CA GLY A 398 14.71 9.29 10.53
C GLY A 398 15.50 8.11 11.08
N VAL A 399 15.14 6.88 10.70
CA VAL A 399 15.81 5.63 11.10
C VAL A 399 16.32 4.89 9.85
N SER A 400 17.14 3.86 10.04
CA SER A 400 17.62 3.05 8.93
C SER A 400 16.50 2.23 8.27
N LEU A 401 16.69 1.85 7.01
CA LEU A 401 15.79 0.91 6.33
C LEU A 401 15.77 -0.45 7.04
N GLU A 402 16.91 -0.88 7.58
CA GLU A 402 17.03 -2.11 8.37
C GLU A 402 16.12 -2.10 9.59
N GLU A 403 16.16 -1.04 10.41
CA GLU A 403 15.28 -0.92 11.59
C GLU A 403 13.80 -1.02 11.22
N VAL A 404 13.38 -0.40 10.11
CA VAL A 404 12.00 -0.48 9.62
C VAL A 404 11.65 -1.91 9.17
N CYS A 405 12.50 -2.53 8.36
CA CYS A 405 12.24 -3.86 7.82
C CYS A 405 12.19 -4.91 8.93
N GLU A 406 13.15 -4.89 9.86
CA GLU A 406 13.22 -5.84 10.96
C GLU A 406 12.08 -5.66 11.97
N ALA A 407 11.68 -4.41 12.25
CA ALA A 407 10.53 -4.14 13.10
C ALA A 407 9.22 -4.63 12.44
N ALA A 408 8.98 -4.27 11.17
CA ALA A 408 7.81 -4.70 10.44
C ALA A 408 7.75 -6.23 10.30
N TRP A 409 8.85 -6.87 9.93
CA TRP A 409 8.95 -8.33 9.85
C TRP A 409 8.55 -9.01 11.16
N ARG A 410 9.18 -8.61 12.28
CA ARG A 410 8.91 -9.16 13.60
C ARG A 410 7.46 -8.94 14.04
N ASN A 411 6.90 -7.77 13.75
CA ASN A 411 5.50 -7.46 14.08
C ASN A 411 4.56 -8.38 13.29
N THR A 412 4.80 -8.54 11.98
CA THR A 412 3.96 -9.34 11.10
C THR A 412 4.02 -10.82 11.44
N THR A 413 5.20 -11.41 11.67
CA THR A 413 5.34 -12.83 12.05
C THR A 413 4.84 -13.13 13.46
N LYS A 414 4.80 -12.12 14.34
CA LYS A 414 4.18 -12.25 15.66
C LYS A 414 2.65 -12.36 15.59
N VAL A 415 2.02 -11.67 14.63
CA VAL A 415 0.55 -11.60 14.51
C VAL A 415 0.03 -12.69 13.59
N PHE A 416 0.59 -12.82 12.39
CA PHE A 416 0.10 -13.76 11.40
C PHE A 416 0.93 -15.05 11.42
N PRO A 417 0.30 -16.24 11.38
CA PRO A 417 0.98 -17.53 11.34
C PRO A 417 1.60 -17.81 9.96
N VAL A 418 2.53 -16.96 9.55
CA VAL A 418 3.37 -17.12 8.35
C VAL A 418 4.72 -17.72 8.76
N ASP A 419 5.31 -18.55 7.90
CA ASP A 419 6.57 -19.22 8.22
C ASP A 419 7.74 -18.22 8.26
N GLU A 420 8.68 -18.41 9.18
CA GLU A 420 9.89 -17.55 9.32
C GLU A 420 10.88 -17.65 8.15
#